data_AF-A0A2N2XUG2-F1
#
_entry.id   AF-A0A2N2XUG2-F1
#
_cell.length_a   1.000
_cell.length_b   1.000
_cell.length_c   1.000
_cell.angle_alpha   90.00
_cell.angle_beta   90.00
_cell.angle_gamma   90.00
#
_symmetry.space_group_name_H-M   'P 1'
#
loop_
_entity.id
_entity.type
_entity.pdbx_description
1 polymer ?
#
loop_
_entity_poly.entity_id
_entity_poly.type
_entity_poly.pdbx_seq_one_letter_code
_entity_poly.pdbx_strand_id
1 'polypeptide(L)'
;MLLTEDQEKQIFEMGKLGFSYKEIAINFNLPIQEVASQFALETGCAFSAWKKGNIQAVFELRSTIMKSALNASTPHVKEMLQILAKVEKLNEDADESL
;
A
#
# COMPACT_ATOMS: atom_id res chain seq x y z
N MET A 1 6.40 -5.31 -20.72
CA MET A 1 5.58 -4.12 -21.04
C MET A 1 6.26 -2.85 -20.56
N LEU A 2 6.18 -1.77 -21.34
CA LEU A 2 6.59 -0.42 -20.94
C LEU A 2 5.33 0.43 -20.75
N LEU A 3 5.27 1.18 -19.64
CA LEU A 3 4.19 2.12 -19.36
C LEU A 3 4.63 3.54 -19.69
N THR A 4 3.68 4.40 -20.04
CA THR A 4 3.94 5.84 -20.08
C THR A 4 3.98 6.41 -18.66
N GLU A 5 4.64 7.55 -18.46
CA GLU A 5 4.65 8.23 -17.15
C GLU A 5 3.24 8.55 -16.64
N ASP A 6 2.30 8.87 -17.54
CA ASP A 6 0.91 9.13 -17.18
C ASP A 6 0.20 7.86 -16.70
N GLN A 7 0.42 6.72 -17.38
CA GLN A 7 -0.11 5.43 -16.94
C GLN A 7 0.46 5.02 -15.58
N GLU A 8 1.76 5.24 -15.33
CA GLU A 8 2.35 4.95 -14.02
C GLU A 8 1.73 5.80 -12.91
N LYS A 9 1.49 7.09 -13.16
CA LYS A 9 0.80 7.97 -12.20
C LYS A 9 -0.63 7.50 -11.92
N GLN A 10 -1.39 7.13 -12.94
CA GLN A 10 -2.75 6.66 -12.75
C GLN A 10 -2.80 5.29 -12.03
N ILE A 11 -1.88 4.38 -12.35
CA ILE A 11 -1.75 3.08 -11.64
C ILE A 11 -1.37 3.30 -10.17
N PHE A 12 -0.51 4.29 -9.89
CA PHE A 12 -0.20 4.69 -8.52
C PHE A 12 -1.45 5.14 -7.75
N GLU A 13 -2.30 5.99 -8.33
CA GLU A 13 -3.55 6.41 -7.70
C GLU A 13 -4.51 5.22 -7.48
N MET A 14 -4.59 4.31 -8.45
CA MET A 14 -5.36 3.07 -8.28
C MET A 14 -4.78 2.18 -7.16
N GLY A 15 -3.47 2.17 -6.98
CA GLY A 15 -2.79 1.49 -5.88
C GLY A 15 -3.14 2.07 -4.51
N LYS A 16 -3.27 3.40 -4.41
CA LYS A 16 -3.77 4.06 -3.19
C LYS A 16 -5.19 3.63 -2.84
N LEU A 17 -6.02 3.41 -3.85
CA LEU A 17 -7.42 3.02 -3.70
C LEU A 17 -7.61 1.50 -3.55
N GLY A 18 -6.55 0.70 -3.61
CA GLY A 18 -6.61 -0.75 -3.39
C GLY A 18 -7.19 -1.55 -4.57
N PHE A 19 -7.15 -1.01 -5.78
CA PHE A 19 -7.60 -1.74 -6.98
C PHE A 19 -6.75 -2.98 -7.21
N SER A 20 -7.38 -4.04 -7.69
CA SER A 20 -6.74 -5.31 -8.04
C SER A 20 -5.99 -5.24 -9.37
N TYR A 21 -5.07 -6.18 -9.58
CA TYR A 21 -4.34 -6.31 -10.84
C TYR A 21 -5.26 -6.48 -12.07
N LYS A 22 -6.44 -7.10 -11.89
CA LYS A 22 -7.42 -7.29 -12.97
C LYS A 22 -8.03 -5.95 -13.37
N GLU A 23 -8.40 -5.14 -12.40
CA GLU A 23 -8.98 -3.82 -12.66
C GLU A 23 -7.95 -2.90 -13.31
N ILE A 24 -6.69 -2.94 -12.88
CA ILE A 24 -5.59 -2.23 -13.55
C ILE A 24 -5.48 -2.66 -15.01
N ALA A 25 -5.40 -3.96 -15.27
CA ALA A 25 -5.28 -4.47 -16.63
C ALA A 25 -6.44 -4.01 -17.54
N ILE A 26 -7.67 -4.00 -17.02
CA ILE A 26 -8.85 -3.53 -17.75
C ILE A 26 -8.78 -2.02 -18.02
N ASN A 27 -8.47 -1.21 -17.01
CA ASN A 27 -8.47 0.26 -17.14
C ASN A 27 -7.42 0.79 -18.13
N PHE A 28 -6.29 0.08 -18.28
CA PHE A 28 -5.22 0.47 -19.19
C PHE A 28 -5.14 -0.39 -20.46
N ASN A 29 -6.13 -1.25 -20.70
CA ASN A 29 -6.17 -2.20 -21.82
C ASN A 29 -4.86 -3.02 -21.97
N LEU A 30 -4.36 -3.53 -20.85
CA LEU A 30 -3.13 -4.31 -20.76
C LEU A 30 -3.44 -5.81 -20.73
N PRO A 31 -2.50 -6.68 -21.17
CA PRO A 31 -2.69 -8.12 -21.08
C PRO A 31 -2.80 -8.57 -19.62
N ILE A 32 -3.98 -9.07 -19.23
CA ILE A 32 -4.27 -9.48 -17.84
C ILE A 32 -3.24 -10.47 -17.30
N GLN A 33 -2.82 -11.44 -18.12
CA GLN A 33 -1.83 -12.44 -17.71
C GLN A 33 -0.46 -11.83 -17.41
N GLU A 34 -0.05 -10.81 -18.15
CA GLU A 34 1.23 -10.13 -17.93
C GLU A 34 1.19 -9.31 -16.64
N VAL A 35 0.11 -8.56 -16.41
CA VAL A 35 -0.08 -7.80 -15.16
C VAL A 35 -0.19 -8.76 -13.97
N ALA A 36 -0.91 -9.88 -14.10
CA ALA A 36 -0.99 -10.90 -13.06
C ALA A 36 0.39 -11.48 -12.70
N SER A 37 1.24 -11.71 -13.72
CA SER A 37 2.60 -12.22 -13.51
C SER A 37 3.48 -11.20 -12.79
N GLN A 38 3.37 -9.91 -13.13
CA GLN A 38 4.07 -8.84 -12.42
C GLN A 38 3.70 -8.78 -10.94
N PHE A 39 2.41 -8.93 -10.61
CA PHE A 39 1.94 -8.96 -9.23
C PHE A 39 2.37 -10.22 -8.48
N ALA A 40 2.37 -11.39 -9.14
CA ALA A 40 2.79 -12.64 -8.52
C ALA A 40 4.31 -12.69 -8.26
N LEU A 41 5.11 -12.07 -9.14
CA LEU A 41 6.57 -12.00 -9.02
C LEU A 41 7.06 -10.74 -8.28
N GLU A 42 6.15 -9.86 -7.88
CA GLU A 42 6.47 -8.57 -7.25
C GLU A 42 7.47 -7.72 -8.04
N THR A 43 7.38 -7.76 -9.37
CA THR A 43 8.30 -7.06 -10.27
C THR A 43 7.57 -6.39 -11.43
N GLY A 44 8.25 -5.50 -12.14
CA GLY A 44 7.71 -4.82 -13.33
C GLY A 44 7.01 -3.50 -13.03
N CYS A 45 6.72 -2.75 -14.10
CA CYS A 45 6.31 -1.35 -14.04
C CYS A 45 4.94 -1.17 -13.36
N ALA A 46 3.96 -2.02 -13.71
CA ALA A 46 2.59 -1.90 -13.20
C ALA A 46 2.53 -2.23 -11.70
N PHE A 47 3.19 -3.33 -11.29
CA PHE A 47 3.30 -3.68 -9.88
C PHE A 47 4.05 -2.59 -9.10
N SER A 48 5.18 -2.09 -9.62
CA SER A 48 5.99 -1.09 -8.94
C SER A 48 5.23 0.22 -8.71
N ALA A 49 4.50 0.72 -9.72
CA ALA A 49 3.67 1.91 -9.59
C ALA A 49 2.53 1.69 -8.57
N TRP A 50 1.82 0.56 -8.67
CA TRP A 50 0.75 0.20 -7.75
C TRP A 50 1.23 0.06 -6.31
N LYS A 51 2.38 -0.61 -6.10
CA LYS A 51 2.96 -0.86 -4.78
C LYS A 51 3.33 0.44 -4.07
N LYS A 52 3.90 1.41 -4.81
CA LYS A 52 4.17 2.76 -4.28
C LYS A 52 2.90 3.43 -3.77
N GLY A 53 1.81 3.38 -4.55
CA GLY A 53 0.51 3.91 -4.15
C GLY A 53 -0.05 3.22 -2.91
N ASN A 54 0.01 1.89 -2.89
CA ASN A 54 -0.47 1.09 -1.77
C ASN A 54 0.27 1.41 -0.45
N ILE A 55 1.60 1.51 -0.50
CA ILE A 55 2.41 1.90 0.66
C ILE A 55 2.00 3.28 1.18
N GLN A 56 1.81 4.25 0.28
CA GLN A 56 1.38 5.59 0.67
C GLN A 56 0.00 5.58 1.34
N ALA A 57 -0.97 4.84 0.79
CA ALA A 57 -2.30 4.72 1.41
C ALA A 57 -2.24 4.08 2.80
N VAL A 58 -1.39 3.07 3.00
CA VAL A 58 -1.16 2.47 4.33
C VAL A 58 -0.61 3.51 5.31
N PHE A 59 0.33 4.35 4.87
CA PHE A 59 0.87 5.42 5.71
C PHE A 59 -0.18 6.49 6.04
N GLU A 60 -0.96 6.93 5.06
CA GLU A 60 -2.07 7.88 5.25
C GLU A 60 -3.14 7.33 6.22
N LEU A 61 -3.45 6.04 6.12
CA LEU A 61 -4.37 5.35 7.02
C LEU A 61 -3.83 5.32 8.46
N ARG A 62 -2.55 4.95 8.65
CA ARG A 62 -1.90 4.97 9.97
C ARG A 62 -1.92 6.37 10.58
N SER A 63 -1.59 7.40 9.80
CA SER A 63 -1.64 8.79 10.24
C SER A 63 -3.05 9.22 10.65
N THR A 64 -4.06 8.82 9.87
CA THR A 64 -5.46 9.11 10.17
C THR A 64 -5.91 8.43 11.46
N ILE A 65 -5.58 7.14 11.63
CA ILE A 65 -5.86 6.40 12.86
C ILE A 65 -5.21 7.10 14.07
N MET A 66 -3.95 7.49 13.96
CA MET A 66 -3.23 8.20 15.03
C MET A 66 -3.89 9.54 15.36
N LYS A 67 -4.26 10.33 14.36
CA LYS A 67 -5.00 11.60 14.57
C LYS A 67 -6.36 11.36 15.21
N SER A 68 -7.10 10.36 14.75
CA SER A 68 -8.36 9.95 15.35
C SER A 68 -8.17 9.49 16.79
N ALA A 69 -7.07 8.81 17.12
CA ALA A 69 -6.74 8.43 18.49
C ALA A 69 -6.43 9.61 19.41
N LEU A 70 -5.66 10.57 18.90
CA LEU A 70 -5.34 11.78 19.63
C LEU A 70 -6.59 12.65 19.87
N ASN A 71 -7.52 12.66 18.91
CA ASN A 71 -8.71 13.50 18.96
C ASN A 71 -9.95 12.81 19.57
N ALA A 72 -10.07 11.48 19.47
CA ALA A 72 -11.14 10.70 20.06
C ALA A 72 -10.67 10.14 21.40
N SER A 73 -10.92 10.89 22.47
CA SER A 73 -10.58 10.56 23.86
C SER A 73 -11.33 9.30 24.36
N THR A 74 -11.09 8.12 23.79
CA THR A 74 -11.77 6.87 24.17
C THR A 74 -10.80 5.72 24.44
N PRO A 75 -11.09 4.84 25.42
CA PRO A 75 -10.17 3.76 25.84
C PRO A 75 -9.74 2.80 24.72
N HIS A 76 -10.64 2.48 23.80
CA HIS A 76 -10.39 1.53 22.71
C HIS A 76 -9.31 2.03 21.73
N VAL A 77 -9.21 3.35 21.53
CA VAL A 77 -8.19 3.86 20.62
C VAL A 77 -6.81 3.88 21.28
N LYS A 78 -6.75 4.03 22.60
CA LYS A 78 -5.53 3.82 23.39
C LYS A 78 -5.02 2.39 23.26
N GLU A 79 -5.90 1.39 23.32
CA GLU A 79 -5.52 -0.01 23.08
C GLU A 79 -5.00 -0.23 21.64
N MET A 80 -5.66 0.34 20.64
CA MET A 80 -5.18 0.29 19.25
C MET A 80 -3.78 0.88 19.08
N LEU A 81 -3.52 2.04 19.69
CA LEU A 81 -2.18 2.66 19.66
C LEU A 81 -1.13 1.82 20.37
N GLN A 82 -1.47 1.17 21.49
CA GLN A 82 -0.56 0.28 22.20
C GLN A 82 -0.22 -0.97 21.40
N ILE A 83 -1.17 -1.51 20.65
CA ILE A 83 -0.94 -2.64 19.75
C ILE A 83 -0.01 -2.21 18.60
N LEU A 84 -0.27 -1.06 17.97
CA LEU A 84 0.59 -0.52 16.90
C LEU A 84 2.04 -0.30 17.37
N ALA A 85 2.23 0.35 18.51
CA ALA A 85 3.57 0.61 19.07
C ALA A 85 4.35 -0.68 19.37
N LYS A 86 3.65 -1.75 19.81
CA LYS A 86 4.28 -3.06 20.03
C LYS A 86 4.72 -3.72 18.72
N VAL A 87 3.91 -3.62 17.66
CA VAL A 87 4.24 -4.18 16.34
C VAL A 87 5.41 -3.44 15.73
N GLU A 88 5.48 -2.12 15.85
CA GLU A 88 6.60 -1.32 15.32
C GLU A 88 7.91 -1.66 16.03
N LYS A 89 7.90 -1.77 17.36
CA LYS A 89 9.07 -2.17 18.12
C LYS A 89 9.56 -3.58 17.74
N LEU A 90 8.65 -4.53 17.56
CA LEU A 90 9.01 -5.89 17.12
C LEU A 90 9.64 -5.91 15.72
N ASN A 91 9.24 -5.00 14.84
CA ASN A 91 9.84 -4.89 13.51
C ASN A 91 11.22 -4.21 13.57
N GLU A 92 11.39 -3.17 14.39
CA GLU A 92 12.71 -2.55 14.62
C GLU A 92 13.70 -3.55 15.23
N ASP A 93 13.28 -4.29 16.24
CA ASP A 93 14.09 -5.33 16.89
C ASP A 93 14.45 -6.48 15.91
N ALA A 94 13.59 -6.75 14.92
CA ALA A 94 13.81 -7.76 13.89
C ALA A 94 14.76 -7.27 12.77
N ASP A 95 14.73 -5.98 12.43
CA ASP A 95 15.65 -5.38 11.46
C ASP A 95 17.06 -5.18 12.05
N GLU A 96 17.20 -4.97 13.36
CA GLU A 96 18.50 -4.86 14.04
C GLU A 96 19.21 -6.22 14.28
N SER A 97 18.51 -7.34 14.02
CA SER A 97 19.05 -8.70 14.23
C SER A 97 19.47 -9.44 12.95
N LEU A 98 19.54 -8.72 11.81
CA LEU A 98 20.12 -9.12 10.53
C LEU A 98 21.52 -8.52 10.30
#